data_AF-A0A1I0HJF9-F1
#
_entry.id   AF-A0A1I0HJF9-F1
#
_cell.length_a   1.000
_cell.length_b   1.000
_cell.length_c   1.000
_cell.angle_alpha   90.00
_cell.angle_beta   90.00
_cell.angle_gamma   90.00
#
_symmetry.space_group_name_H-M   'P 1'
#
loop_
_entity.id
_entity.type
_entity.pdbx_description
1 polymer ?
#
loop_
_entity_poly.entity_id
_entity_poly.type
_entity_poly.pdbx_seq_one_letter_code
_entity_poly.pdbx_strand_id
1 'polypeptide(L)'
;KCLETAKGIRKTANPVVIQSDRGVHYTSQKYKELTKGMIRRYSGKGNLWDNACIESYHAVIKREWLNRFKIMNYKHAYQLVFEYLEGFYNTVRIHSHCDYLSPNEYEMRYILE
;
A
#
# COMPACT_ATOMS: atom_id res chain seq x y z
N LYS A 1 -0.26 -5.39 -13.63
CA LYS A 1 0.84 -6.07 -12.92
C LYS A 1 0.69 -5.94 -11.41
N CYS A 2 0.82 -4.74 -10.82
CA CYS A 2 0.74 -4.58 -9.36
C CYS A 2 -0.56 -5.12 -8.73
N LEU A 3 -1.72 -4.87 -9.36
CA LEU A 3 -3.00 -5.40 -8.86
C LEU A 3 -3.05 -6.94 -8.86
N GLU A 4 -2.53 -7.58 -9.90
CA GLU A 4 -2.49 -9.05 -9.99
C GLU A 4 -1.54 -9.65 -8.95
N THR A 5 -0.39 -9.01 -8.74
CA THR A 5 0.53 -9.38 -7.65
C THR A 5 -0.16 -9.22 -6.29
N ALA A 6 -0.86 -8.11 -6.05
CA ALA A 6 -1.58 -7.89 -4.79
C ALA A 6 -2.66 -8.95 -4.55
N LYS A 7 -3.44 -9.33 -5.57
CA LYS A 7 -4.43 -10.42 -5.48
C LYS A 7 -3.78 -11.76 -5.15
N GLY A 8 -2.62 -12.06 -5.73
CA GLY A 8 -1.91 -13.31 -5.49
C GLY A 8 -1.32 -13.41 -4.08
N ILE A 9 -0.85 -12.28 -3.52
CA ILE A 9 -0.26 -12.24 -2.17
C ILE A 9 -1.35 -12.21 -1.09
N ARG A 10 -2.41 -11.43 -1.29
CA ARG A 10 -3.44 -11.20 -0.28
C ARG A 10 -4.50 -12.31 -0.33
N LYS A 11 -4.43 -13.27 0.60
CA LYS A 11 -5.51 -14.22 0.91
C LYS A 11 -6.65 -13.47 1.59
N THR A 12 -7.53 -12.88 0.80
CA THR A 12 -8.39 -11.79 1.26
C THR A 12 -9.77 -12.25 1.75
N ALA A 13 -10.27 -11.57 2.79
CA ALA A 13 -11.67 -11.63 3.20
C ALA A 13 -12.60 -11.25 2.03
N ASN A 14 -13.72 -11.95 1.90
CA ASN A 14 -14.70 -11.69 0.86
C ASN A 14 -15.88 -10.87 1.43
N PRO A 15 -16.21 -9.69 0.85
CA PRO A 15 -15.61 -9.09 -0.35
C PRO A 15 -14.40 -8.18 -0.07
N VAL A 16 -13.45 -8.15 -1.02
CA VAL A 16 -12.31 -7.21 -1.01
C VAL A 16 -12.78 -5.79 -1.29
N VAL A 17 -12.35 -4.84 -0.46
CA VAL A 17 -12.53 -3.40 -0.69
C VAL A 17 -11.25 -2.80 -1.23
N ILE A 18 -11.32 -2.12 -2.38
CA ILE A 18 -10.21 -1.34 -2.94
C ILE A 18 -10.54 0.15 -2.87
N GLN A 19 -9.74 0.90 -2.10
CA GLN A 19 -9.80 2.36 -2.01
C GLN A 19 -8.82 2.96 -3.02
N SER A 20 -9.28 3.93 -3.81
CA SER A 20 -8.43 4.66 -4.77
C SER A 20 -8.87 6.11 -4.91
N ASP A 21 -7.97 6.97 -5.36
CA ASP A 21 -8.37 8.31 -5.81
C ASP A 21 -9.16 8.25 -7.14
N ARG A 22 -9.64 9.41 -7.60
CA ARG A 22 -10.43 9.53 -8.84
C ARG A 22 -9.58 9.82 -10.08
N GLY A 23 -8.29 9.53 -10.04
CA GLY A 23 -7.36 9.71 -11.16
C GLY A 23 -7.79 8.91 -12.39
N VAL A 24 -7.34 9.38 -13.56
CA VAL A 24 -7.71 8.79 -14.87
C VAL A 24 -7.38 7.30 -14.96
N HIS A 25 -6.32 6.84 -14.29
CA HIS A 25 -5.94 5.43 -14.27
C HIS A 25 -6.96 4.55 -13.52
N TYR A 26 -7.49 5.03 -12.39
CA TYR A 26 -8.42 4.29 -11.53
C TYR A 26 -9.89 4.41 -11.97
N THR A 27 -10.17 5.29 -12.93
CA THR A 27 -11.50 5.42 -13.56
C THR A 27 -11.58 4.75 -14.94
N SER A 28 -10.44 4.30 -15.47
CA SER A 28 -10.34 3.62 -16.78
C SER A 28 -11.12 2.30 -16.84
N GLN A 29 -11.56 1.91 -18.05
CA GLN A 29 -12.24 0.63 -18.26
C GLN A 29 -11.35 -0.56 -17.87
N LYS A 30 -10.06 -0.50 -18.21
CA LYS A 30 -9.10 -1.56 -17.86
C LYS A 30 -9.01 -1.77 -16.35
N TYR A 31 -9.02 -0.71 -15.55
CA TYR A 31 -9.04 -0.83 -14.09
C TYR A 31 -10.35 -1.46 -13.61
N LYS A 32 -11.50 -1.07 -14.18
CA LYS A 32 -12.80 -1.65 -13.83
C LYS A 32 -12.87 -3.16 -14.09
N GLU A 33 -12.29 -3.64 -15.18
CA GLU A 33 -12.23 -5.08 -15.47
C GLU A 33 -11.28 -5.81 -14.51
N LEU A 34 -10.10 -5.24 -14.27
CA LEU A 34 -9.13 -5.84 -13.36
C LEU A 34 -9.63 -5.91 -11.91
N THR A 35 -10.55 -5.04 -11.50
CA THR A 35 -11.13 -5.00 -10.14
C THR A 35 -12.53 -5.59 -10.07
N LYS A 36 -12.96 -6.35 -11.08
CA LYS A 36 -14.25 -7.05 -11.08
C LYS A 36 -14.34 -7.99 -9.88
N GLY A 37 -15.46 -7.95 -9.16
CA GLY A 37 -15.68 -8.70 -7.92
C GLY A 37 -15.21 -8.00 -6.64
N MET A 38 -14.51 -6.87 -6.74
CA MET A 38 -14.12 -6.04 -5.60
C MET A 38 -15.12 -4.88 -5.39
N ILE A 39 -15.27 -4.44 -4.13
CA ILE A 39 -15.93 -3.19 -3.80
C ILE A 39 -14.94 -2.05 -4.07
N ARG A 40 -15.17 -1.31 -5.15
CA ARG A 40 -14.39 -0.09 -5.46
C ARG A 40 -14.93 1.08 -4.66
N ARG A 41 -14.09 1.67 -3.81
CA ARG A 41 -14.37 2.93 -3.14
C ARG A 41 -13.43 4.01 -3.68
N TYR A 42 -14.01 5.14 -4.05
CA TYR A 42 -13.28 6.28 -4.57
C TYR A 42 -13.28 7.40 -3.56
N SER A 43 -12.14 8.07 -3.39
CA SER A 43 -12.05 9.26 -2.54
C SER A 43 -13.06 10.34 -2.96
N GLY A 44 -13.70 10.97 -1.98
CA GLY A 44 -14.63 12.07 -2.17
C GLY A 44 -13.97 13.26 -2.88
N LYS A 45 -14.77 14.06 -3.60
CA LYS A 45 -14.24 15.27 -4.23
C LYS A 45 -13.85 16.26 -3.13
N GLY A 46 -12.58 16.64 -3.09
CA GLY A 46 -12.06 17.53 -2.04
C GLY A 46 -11.90 16.86 -0.66
N ASN A 47 -12.01 15.52 -0.57
CA ASN A 47 -11.83 14.79 0.67
C ASN A 47 -10.40 14.23 0.76
N LEU A 48 -9.52 14.96 1.44
CA LEU A 48 -8.12 14.56 1.67
C LEU A 48 -8.01 13.36 2.63
N TRP A 49 -9.00 13.18 3.52
CA TRP A 49 -8.99 12.14 4.55
C TRP A 49 -9.00 10.73 3.97
N ASP A 50 -9.68 10.55 2.84
CA ASP A 50 -9.76 9.25 2.16
C ASP A 50 -8.40 8.75 1.63
N ASN A 51 -7.44 9.66 1.42
CA ASN A 51 -6.10 9.35 0.94
C ASN A 51 -5.02 9.50 2.04
N ALA A 52 -5.40 9.97 3.23
CA ALA A 52 -4.45 10.34 4.28
C ALA A 52 -3.53 9.18 4.68
N CYS A 53 -4.03 7.95 4.74
CA CYS A 53 -3.23 6.77 5.13
C CYS A 53 -2.07 6.52 4.16
N ILE A 54 -2.34 6.51 2.84
CA ILE A 54 -1.31 6.24 1.83
C ILE A 54 -0.38 7.45 1.66
N GLU A 55 -0.89 8.68 1.81
CA GLU A 55 -0.07 9.89 1.81
C GLU A 55 0.89 9.93 2.99
N SER A 56 0.43 9.55 4.18
CA SER A 56 1.25 9.39 5.37
C SER A 56 2.37 8.37 5.14
N TYR A 57 2.05 7.20 4.58
CA TYR A 57 3.06 6.21 4.18
C TYR A 57 4.10 6.79 3.21
N HIS A 58 3.66 7.51 2.17
CA HIS A 58 4.56 8.15 1.21
C HIS A 58 5.47 9.20 1.85
N ALA A 59 4.97 9.97 2.82
CA ALA A 59 5.78 10.93 3.55
C ALA A 59 6.86 10.22 4.40
N VAL A 60 6.48 9.13 5.06
CA VAL A 60 7.37 8.34 5.92
C VAL A 60 8.51 7.71 5.12
N ILE A 61 8.22 6.98 4.04
CA ILE A 61 9.27 6.32 3.22
C ILE A 61 10.24 7.35 2.63
N LYS A 62 9.76 8.51 2.20
CA LYS A 62 10.62 9.59 1.69
C LYS A 62 11.55 10.09 2.78
N ARG A 63 10.99 10.45 3.95
CA ARG A 63 11.73 11.02 5.08
C ARG A 63 12.79 10.07 5.61
N GLU A 64 12.43 8.80 5.79
CA GLU A 64 13.25 7.84 6.53
C GLU A 64 14.19 7.03 5.64
N TRP A 65 13.84 6.86 4.37
CA TRP A 65 14.59 6.02 3.45
C TRP A 65 15.09 6.79 2.24
N LEU A 66 14.20 7.20 1.34
CA LEU A 66 14.60 7.65 -0.01
C LEU A 66 15.46 8.91 0.02
N ASN A 67 15.19 9.86 0.92
CA ASN A 67 15.96 11.11 1.03
C ASN A 67 17.40 10.89 1.52
N ARG A 68 17.75 9.70 2.02
CA ARG A 68 19.12 9.35 2.44
C ARG A 68 20.01 8.92 1.28
N PHE A 69 19.44 8.68 0.10
CA PHE A 69 20.16 8.16 -1.05
C PHE A 69 20.09 9.12 -2.24
N LYS A 70 21.19 9.22 -2.99
CA LYS A 70 21.14 9.78 -4.33
C LYS A 70 20.66 8.70 -5.30
N ILE A 71 19.43 8.83 -5.78
CA ILE A 71 18.83 7.88 -6.72
C ILE A 71 19.48 8.06 -8.09
N MET A 72 20.09 7.00 -8.60
CA MET A 72 20.88 7.03 -9.83
C MET A 72 20.08 6.67 -11.07
N ASN A 73 19.12 5.76 -10.94
CA ASN A 73 18.25 5.30 -12.01
C ASN A 73 17.00 4.61 -11.44
N TYR A 74 16.08 4.24 -12.32
CA TYR A 74 14.83 3.60 -11.94
C TYR A 74 15.01 2.25 -11.23
N LYS A 75 16.00 1.44 -11.65
CA LYS A 75 16.28 0.13 -11.02
C LYS A 75 16.75 0.32 -9.58
N HIS A 76 17.64 1.30 -9.34
CA HIS A 76 18.09 1.64 -7.99
C HIS A 76 16.92 2.12 -7.13
N ALA A 77 16.03 2.98 -7.66
CA ALA A 77 14.84 3.42 -6.93
C ALA A 77 13.93 2.24 -6.55
N TYR A 78 13.71 1.31 -7.48
CA TYR A 78 12.91 0.10 -7.24
C TYR A 78 13.51 -0.76 -6.13
N GLN A 79 14.84 -0.96 -6.15
CA GLN A 79 15.55 -1.71 -5.10
C GLN A 79 15.40 -1.04 -3.73
N LEU A 80 15.61 0.28 -3.65
CA LEU A 80 15.45 1.01 -2.39
C LEU A 80 14.03 0.91 -1.83
N VAL A 81 13.00 1.02 -2.69
CA VAL A 81 11.60 0.86 -2.26
C VAL A 81 11.32 -0.57 -1.80
N PHE A 82 11.83 -1.57 -2.52
CA PHE A 82 11.66 -2.98 -2.15
C PHE A 82 12.35 -3.30 -0.81
N GLU A 83 13.60 -2.88 -0.65
CA GLU A 83 14.37 -3.05 0.60
C GLU A 83 13.66 -2.40 1.79
N TYR A 84 13.14 -1.18 1.60
CA TYR A 84 12.36 -0.53 2.64
C TYR A 84 11.08 -1.30 2.95
N LEU A 85 10.31 -1.71 1.94
CA LEU A 85 9.01 -2.31 2.14
C LEU A 85 9.10 -3.71 2.75
N GLU A 86 9.86 -4.60 2.12
CA GLU A 86 9.95 -6.02 2.48
C GLU A 86 11.05 -6.29 3.52
N GLY A 87 12.12 -5.48 3.52
CA GLY A 87 13.24 -5.66 4.44
C GLY A 87 13.05 -4.96 5.79
N PHE A 88 12.20 -3.93 5.88
CA PHE A 88 12.06 -3.13 7.10
C PHE A 88 10.63 -2.77 7.47
N TYR A 89 9.86 -2.15 6.59
CA TYR A 89 8.55 -1.60 6.91
C TYR A 89 7.55 -2.68 7.32
N ASN A 90 7.38 -3.72 6.50
CA ASN A 90 6.43 -4.79 6.81
C ASN A 90 6.94 -5.73 7.92
N THR A 91 8.26 -5.89 8.07
CA THR A 91 8.89 -6.95 8.87
C THR A 91 9.45 -6.50 10.22
N VAL A 92 9.82 -5.23 10.38
CA VAL A 92 10.54 -4.73 11.56
C VAL A 92 9.90 -3.48 12.15
N ARG A 93 9.32 -2.61 11.32
CA ARG A 93 8.85 -1.29 11.77
C ARG A 93 7.64 -1.41 12.69
N ILE A 94 7.81 -0.99 13.93
CA ILE A 94 6.73 -0.94 14.91
C ILE A 94 5.81 0.28 14.69
N HIS A 95 4.52 0.09 14.93
CA HIS A 95 3.51 1.14 14.90
C HIS A 95 2.69 1.15 16.19
N SER A 96 2.50 2.32 16.81
CA SER A 96 1.69 2.43 18.04
C SER A 96 0.24 2.01 17.84
N HIS A 97 -0.31 2.20 16.64
CA HIS A 97 -1.64 1.72 16.26
C HIS A 97 -1.72 0.19 16.15
N CYS A 98 -0.58 -0.49 15.96
CA CYS A 98 -0.47 -1.94 15.81
C CYS A 98 0.08 -2.59 17.09
N ASP A 99 -0.21 -2.03 18.27
CA ASP A 99 0.31 -2.49 19.56
C ASP A 99 1.84 -2.63 19.61
N TYR A 100 2.54 -1.72 18.90
CA TYR A 100 4.00 -1.75 18.73
C TYR A 100 4.54 -3.01 18.04
N LEU A 101 3.73 -3.67 17.21
CA LEU A 101 4.13 -4.76 16.33
C LEU A 101 4.47 -4.25 14.93
N SER A 102 5.22 -5.05 14.18
CA SER A 102 5.36 -4.83 12.73
C SER A 102 4.03 -5.12 12.00
N PRO A 103 3.80 -4.53 10.82
CA PRO A 103 2.61 -4.79 10.02
C PRO A 103 2.35 -6.28 9.78
N ASN A 104 3.40 -7.06 9.48
CA ASN A 104 3.26 -8.50 9.25
C ASN A 104 2.87 -9.24 10.54
N GLU A 105 3.48 -8.91 11.68
CA GLU A 105 3.12 -9.53 12.96
C GLU A 105 1.69 -9.20 13.38
N TYR A 106 1.28 -7.94 13.20
CA TYR A 106 -0.06 -7.48 13.50
C TYR A 106 -1.10 -8.20 12.62
N GLU A 107 -0.85 -8.31 11.32
CA GLU A 107 -1.72 -9.04 10.39
C GLU A 107 -1.80 -10.54 10.72
N MET A 108 -0.67 -11.18 11.10
CA MET A 108 -0.68 -12.58 11.51
C MET A 108 -1.54 -12.81 12.76
N ARG A 109 -1.48 -11.91 13.75
CA ARG A 109 -2.34 -12.01 14.95
C ARG A 109 -3.81 -11.88 14.58
N TYR A 110 -4.16 -10.88 13.76
CA TYR A 110 -5.53 -10.67 13.31
C TYR A 110 -6.11 -11.86 12.52
N ILE A 111 -5.31 -12.58 11.73
CA ILE A 111 -5.77 -13.75 10.96
C ILE A 111 -5.99 -14.99 11.86
N LEU A 112 -5.25 -15.08 12.97
CA LEU A 112 -5.33 -16.22 13.90
C LEU A 112 -6.50 -16.10 14.91
N GLU A 113 -7.09 -14.91 15.03
CA GLU A 113 -8.29 -14.60 15.82
C GLU A 113 -9.58 -14.84 15.02
#